data_AF-A0A2G8D000-F1
#
_entry.id   AF-A0A2G8D000-F1
#
_cell.length_a   1.000
_cell.length_b   1.000
_cell.length_c   1.000
_cell.angle_alpha   90.00
_cell.angle_beta   90.00
_cell.angle_gamma   90.00
#
_symmetry.space_group_name_H-M   'P 1'
#
loop_
_entity.id
_entity.type
_entity.pdbx_description
1 polymer ?
#
loop_
_entity_poly.entity_id
_entity_poly.type
_entity_poly.pdbx_seq_one_letter_code
_entity_poly.pdbx_strand_id
1 'polypeptide(L)'
;SLIKQYALKQTAEDADWLIGKGLFTKKIKGTALRSMKAPGTAFDDKLLGKDPQPGHMDDFVQTYEDNGGVHINSGIPNHAFYQVATRIGGFAWERAGRIWYDALRDSRLRPNSGFLRFARITHDIAGQLYGVNKAEHKAVKEGWKAVGINV
;
A
#
# COMPACT_ATOMS: atom_id res chain seq x y z
N SER A 1 -6.19 0.32 6.87
CA SER A 1 -6.31 -1.16 6.95
C SER A 1 -5.92 -1.74 8.31
N LEU A 2 -4.74 -1.42 8.85
CA LEU A 2 -4.25 -2.03 10.10
C LEU A 2 -5.21 -1.93 11.30
N ILE A 3 -5.86 -0.78 11.51
CA ILE A 3 -6.85 -0.61 12.60
C ILE A 3 -8.01 -1.60 12.47
N LYS A 4 -8.56 -1.77 11.26
CA LYS A 4 -9.64 -2.73 10.98
C LYS A 4 -9.17 -4.16 11.22
N GLN A 5 -7.99 -4.52 10.72
CA GLN A 5 -7.42 -5.86 10.93
C GLN A 5 -7.18 -6.14 12.41
N TYR A 6 -6.66 -5.17 13.17
CA TYR A 6 -6.44 -5.26 14.61
C TYR A 6 -7.74 -5.46 15.40
N ALA A 7 -8.79 -4.71 15.04
CA ALA A 7 -10.10 -4.82 15.67
C ALA A 7 -10.75 -6.18 15.41
N LEU A 8 -10.58 -6.72 14.19
CA LEU A 8 -11.15 -8.00 13.76
C LEU A 8 -10.22 -9.20 14.01
N LYS A 9 -9.03 -8.98 14.58
CA LYS A 9 -7.98 -10.01 14.81
C LYS A 9 -7.62 -10.79 13.55
N GLN A 10 -7.49 -10.09 12.42
CA GLN A 10 -7.17 -10.67 11.12
C GLN A 10 -5.66 -10.66 10.87
N THR A 11 -5.15 -11.78 10.34
CA THR A 11 -3.80 -11.83 9.76
C THR A 11 -3.76 -11.08 8.43
N ALA A 12 -2.56 -10.89 7.86
CA ALA A 12 -2.38 -10.30 6.54
C ALA A 12 -3.08 -11.12 5.44
N GLU A 13 -3.12 -12.45 5.61
CA GLU A 13 -3.74 -13.41 4.71
C GLU A 13 -5.28 -13.33 4.74
N ASP A 14 -5.85 -13.14 5.93
CA ASP A 14 -7.31 -13.10 6.12
C ASP A 14 -7.93 -11.74 5.79
N ALA A 15 -7.13 -10.68 5.80
CA ALA A 15 -7.63 -9.32 5.63
C ALA A 15 -8.14 -9.07 4.20
N ASP A 16 -9.24 -8.31 4.07
CA ASP A 16 -9.78 -7.99 2.75
C ASP A 16 -8.99 -6.95 1.96
N TRP A 17 -8.16 -6.15 2.64
CA TRP A 17 -7.35 -5.08 2.04
C TRP A 17 -8.16 -4.03 1.28
N LEU A 18 -9.44 -3.86 1.64
CA LEU A 18 -10.36 -2.91 1.02
C LEU A 18 -10.54 -1.65 1.87
N ILE A 19 -10.52 -0.48 1.23
CA ILE A 19 -10.76 0.82 1.87
C ILE A 19 -12.18 1.28 1.57
N GLY A 20 -12.99 1.51 2.60
CA GLY A 20 -14.38 1.93 2.43
C GLY A 20 -15.34 0.81 2.03
N LYS A 21 -15.01 -0.45 2.33
CA LYS A 21 -15.92 -1.58 2.15
C LYS A 21 -17.22 -1.33 2.92
N GLY A 22 -18.35 -1.51 2.25
CA GLY A 22 -19.69 -1.32 2.83
C GLY A 22 -20.20 0.12 2.83
N LEU A 23 -19.44 1.10 2.32
CA LEU A 23 -19.90 2.49 2.19
C LEU A 23 -20.86 2.69 1.01
N PHE A 24 -20.74 1.86 -0.02
CA PHE A 24 -21.60 1.96 -1.20
C PHE A 24 -23.00 1.42 -0.91
N THR A 25 -24.00 2.14 -1.42
CA THR A 25 -25.38 1.65 -1.44
C THR A 25 -25.52 0.50 -2.43
N LYS A 26 -26.62 -0.26 -2.33
CA LYS A 26 -26.94 -1.35 -3.28
C LYS A 26 -27.07 -0.90 -4.74
N LYS A 27 -27.15 0.41 -5.01
CA LYS A 27 -27.26 0.98 -6.36
C LYS A 27 -25.92 1.11 -7.08
N ILE A 28 -24.81 1.00 -6.36
CA ILE A 28 -23.45 1.15 -6.90
C ILE A 28 -22.84 -0.22 -7.13
N LYS A 29 -22.35 -0.47 -8.35
CA LYS A 29 -21.57 -1.66 -8.70
C LYS A 29 -20.11 -1.48 -8.28
N GLY A 30 -19.85 -1.70 -6.99
CA GLY A 30 -18.51 -1.66 -6.44
C GLY A 30 -18.43 -2.34 -5.07
N THR A 31 -17.23 -2.79 -4.71
CA THR A 31 -17.01 -3.48 -3.43
C THR A 31 -16.51 -2.50 -2.35
N ALA A 32 -15.70 -1.52 -2.76
CA ALA A 32 -15.06 -0.56 -1.88
C ALA A 32 -14.62 0.67 -2.69
N LEU A 33 -14.14 1.72 -2.02
CA LEU A 33 -13.55 2.88 -2.70
C LEU A 33 -12.21 2.53 -3.34
N ARG A 34 -11.40 1.70 -2.68
CA ARG A 34 -10.05 1.31 -3.14
C ARG A 34 -9.70 -0.11 -2.70
N SER A 35 -8.81 -0.74 -3.43
CA SER A 35 -8.22 -2.04 -3.09
C SER A 35 -6.71 -1.89 -2.97
N MET A 36 -6.16 -2.18 -1.78
CA MET A 36 -4.70 -2.23 -1.61
C MET A 36 -4.11 -3.50 -2.24
N LYS A 37 -4.88 -4.59 -2.28
CA LYS A 37 -4.46 -5.87 -2.87
C LYS A 37 -4.45 -5.84 -4.40
N ALA A 38 -5.36 -5.09 -5.02
CA ALA A 38 -5.48 -5.01 -6.47
C ALA A 38 -6.02 -3.62 -6.87
N PRO A 39 -5.17 -2.57 -6.90
CA PRO A 39 -5.59 -1.24 -7.34
C PRO A 39 -6.26 -1.28 -8.73
N GLY A 40 -7.29 -0.46 -8.95
CA GLY A 40 -8.01 -0.40 -10.23
C GLY A 40 -9.17 -1.42 -10.35
N THR A 41 -9.46 -2.16 -9.27
CA THR A 41 -10.47 -3.24 -9.27
C THR A 41 -11.60 -3.03 -8.26
N ALA A 42 -11.57 -1.94 -7.48
CA ALA A 42 -12.50 -1.78 -6.36
C ALA A 42 -13.95 -1.52 -6.82
N PHE A 43 -14.12 -0.88 -7.97
CA PHE A 43 -15.43 -0.60 -8.58
C PHE A 43 -15.35 -0.45 -10.11
N ASP A 44 -16.48 -0.72 -10.76
CA ASP A 44 -16.74 -0.51 -12.19
C ASP A 44 -18.24 -0.29 -12.35
N ASP A 45 -18.64 0.97 -12.25
CA ASP A 45 -20.03 1.41 -12.13
C ASP A 45 -20.36 2.50 -13.16
N LYS A 46 -21.62 2.55 -13.62
CA LYS A 46 -22.04 3.52 -14.65
C LYS A 46 -22.04 4.96 -14.16
N LEU A 47 -22.25 5.20 -12.86
CA LEU A 47 -22.30 6.54 -12.28
C LEU A 47 -20.92 6.99 -11.79
N LEU A 48 -20.16 6.08 -11.17
CA LEU A 48 -18.83 6.41 -10.62
C LEU A 48 -17.68 6.22 -11.63
N GLY A 49 -17.94 5.57 -12.76
CA GLY A 49 -16.89 5.12 -13.67
C GLY A 49 -16.16 3.89 -13.13
N LYS A 50 -14.92 3.70 -13.60
CA LYS A 50 -14.02 2.63 -13.18
C LYS A 50 -12.96 3.17 -12.22
N ASP A 51 -12.57 2.35 -11.24
CA ASP A 51 -11.43 2.63 -10.35
C ASP A 51 -10.17 2.97 -11.18
N PRO A 52 -9.63 4.21 -11.08
CA PRO A 52 -8.55 4.67 -11.95
C PRO A 52 -7.15 4.33 -11.41
N GLN A 53 -7.03 3.66 -10.26
CA GLN A 53 -5.74 3.53 -9.57
C GLN A 53 -4.78 2.54 -10.28
N PRO A 54 -3.57 2.96 -10.71
CA PRO A 54 -2.53 2.02 -11.11
C PRO A 54 -1.97 1.26 -9.89
N GLY A 55 -1.55 0.01 -10.14
CA GLY A 55 -0.84 -0.82 -9.16
C GLY A 55 0.68 -0.88 -9.34
N HIS A 56 1.19 -0.34 -10.45
CA HIS A 56 2.61 -0.42 -10.84
C HIS A 56 3.11 0.92 -11.39
N MET A 57 4.41 1.19 -11.26
CA MET A 57 5.04 2.43 -11.76
C MET A 57 5.01 2.59 -13.29
N ASP A 58 4.92 1.50 -14.04
CA ASP A 58 4.80 1.55 -15.51
C ASP A 58 3.49 2.24 -15.95
N ASP A 59 2.46 2.17 -15.11
CA ASP A 59 1.14 2.78 -15.33
C ASP A 59 0.98 4.10 -14.55
N PHE A 60 2.08 4.68 -14.05
CA PHE A 60 2.03 5.92 -13.28
C PHE A 60 1.38 7.04 -14.10
N VAL A 61 0.34 7.66 -13.55
CA VAL A 61 -0.41 8.70 -14.24
C VAL A 61 0.23 10.05 -13.96
N GLN A 62 0.80 10.66 -15.00
CA GLN A 62 1.25 12.06 -14.96
C GLN A 62 0.07 12.99 -15.27
N THR A 63 -0.35 13.79 -14.30
CA THR A 63 -1.50 14.69 -14.43
C THR A 63 -1.35 15.91 -13.52
N TYR A 64 -2.08 16.99 -13.82
CA TYR A 64 -2.27 18.14 -12.92
C TYR A 64 -3.58 18.05 -12.11
N GLU A 65 -4.49 17.16 -12.50
CA GLU A 65 -5.70 16.87 -11.74
C GLU A 65 -5.36 16.20 -10.41
N ASP A 66 -6.30 16.20 -9.47
CA ASP A 66 -6.16 15.47 -8.21
C ASP A 66 -4.86 15.82 -7.46
N ASN A 67 -4.47 17.11 -7.51
CA ASN A 67 -3.22 17.63 -6.94
C ASN A 67 -1.96 16.87 -7.40
N GLY A 68 -1.92 16.43 -8.66
CA GLY A 68 -0.85 15.58 -9.18
C GLY A 68 -1.13 14.08 -9.07
N GLY A 69 -2.41 13.68 -9.01
CA GLY A 69 -2.83 12.29 -8.91
C GLY A 69 -2.60 11.67 -7.53
N VAL A 70 -2.81 12.40 -6.43
CA VAL A 70 -2.56 11.89 -5.07
C VAL A 70 -3.46 10.70 -4.70
N HIS A 71 -4.73 10.72 -5.14
CA HIS A 71 -5.65 9.61 -4.98
C HIS A 71 -5.42 8.56 -6.06
N ILE A 72 -5.20 8.97 -7.32
CA ILE A 72 -4.96 8.06 -8.45
C ILE A 72 -3.73 7.17 -8.18
N ASN A 73 -2.55 7.78 -8.03
CA ASN A 73 -1.28 7.05 -7.93
C ASN A 73 -1.03 6.40 -6.56
N SER A 74 -1.92 6.61 -5.55
CA SER A 74 -1.78 5.95 -4.24
C SER A 74 -1.94 4.43 -4.27
N GLY A 75 -2.48 3.87 -5.36
CA GLY A 75 -2.55 2.43 -5.58
C GLY A 75 -1.16 1.76 -5.54
N ILE A 76 -0.13 2.40 -6.10
CA ILE A 76 1.25 1.91 -6.17
C ILE A 76 1.83 1.65 -4.76
N PRO A 77 1.96 2.65 -3.86
CA PRO A 77 2.46 2.40 -2.51
C PRO A 77 1.51 1.56 -1.65
N ASN A 78 0.19 1.58 -1.91
CA ASN A 78 -0.76 0.68 -1.24
C ASN A 78 -0.48 -0.78 -1.58
N HIS A 79 -0.24 -1.08 -2.86
CA HIS A 79 0.07 -2.42 -3.32
C HIS A 79 1.43 -2.88 -2.78
N ALA A 80 2.43 -2.01 -2.74
CA ALA A 80 3.71 -2.31 -2.10
C ALA A 80 3.52 -2.73 -0.64
N PHE A 81 2.75 -1.98 0.16
CA PHE A 81 2.48 -2.34 1.56
C PHE A 81 1.78 -3.69 1.69
N TYR A 82 0.76 -3.97 0.87
CA TYR A 82 0.09 -5.26 0.82
C TYR A 82 1.08 -6.40 0.52
N GLN A 83 1.95 -6.20 -0.48
CA GLN A 83 2.95 -7.17 -0.90
C GLN A 83 3.98 -7.46 0.20
N VAL A 84 4.38 -6.43 0.96
CA VAL A 84 5.27 -6.59 2.13
C VAL A 84 4.56 -7.33 3.26
N ALA A 85 3.37 -6.88 3.66
CA ALA A 85 2.63 -7.47 4.76
C ALA A 85 2.34 -8.96 4.52
N THR A 86 1.93 -9.32 3.30
CA THR A 86 1.64 -10.72 2.93
C THR A 86 2.89 -11.58 2.85
N ARG A 87 4.05 -11.04 2.45
CA ARG A 87 5.33 -11.78 2.46
C ARG A 87 5.86 -12.03 3.88
N ILE A 88 5.62 -11.09 4.79
CA ILE A 88 6.03 -11.21 6.20
C ILE A 88 5.09 -12.16 6.95
N GLY A 89 3.79 -12.10 6.64
CA GLY A 89 2.73 -12.91 7.21
C GLY A 89 2.39 -12.60 8.66
N GLY A 90 1.31 -13.21 9.14
CA GLY A 90 0.79 -12.99 10.49
C GLY A 90 0.13 -11.62 10.62
N PHE A 91 0.20 -11.00 11.79
CA PHE A 91 -0.46 -9.71 12.02
C PHE A 91 0.33 -8.55 11.39
N ALA A 92 -0.23 -7.96 10.34
CA ALA A 92 0.45 -6.93 9.55
C ALA A 92 0.92 -5.71 10.36
N TRP A 93 0.27 -5.39 11.48
CA TRP A 93 0.65 -4.25 12.33
C TRP A 93 1.92 -4.48 13.14
N GLU A 94 2.31 -5.74 13.41
CA GLU A 94 3.45 -6.06 14.28
C GLU A 94 4.79 -5.77 13.61
N ARG A 95 4.90 -6.09 12.32
CA ARG A 95 6.16 -6.01 11.56
C ARG A 95 6.08 -5.03 10.39
N ALA A 96 5.24 -5.28 9.39
CA ALA A 96 5.09 -4.37 8.26
C ALA A 96 4.62 -2.98 8.69
N GLY A 97 3.63 -2.91 9.58
CA GLY A 97 3.13 -1.67 10.16
C GLY A 97 4.20 -0.93 10.96
N ARG A 98 5.03 -1.64 11.73
CA ARG A 98 6.13 -1.04 12.48
C ARG A 98 7.17 -0.40 11.55
N ILE A 99 7.55 -1.07 10.48
CA ILE A 99 8.49 -0.55 9.46
C ILE A 99 7.95 0.76 8.85
N TRP A 100 6.68 0.76 8.43
CA TRP A 100 6.06 1.97 7.84
C TRP A 100 5.94 3.11 8.85
N TYR A 101 5.61 2.80 10.11
CA TYR A 101 5.48 3.80 11.15
C TYR A 101 6.83 4.45 11.51
N ASP A 102 7.89 3.66 11.63
CA ASP A 102 9.23 4.18 11.87
C ASP A 102 9.72 4.98 10.64
N ALA A 103 9.39 4.55 9.42
CA ALA A 103 9.71 5.29 8.18
C ALA A 103 9.02 6.66 8.09
N LEU A 104 7.77 6.74 8.54
CA LEU A 104 7.03 8.00 8.63
C LEU A 104 7.70 9.01 9.58
N ARG A 105 8.40 8.52 10.60
CA ARG A 105 9.07 9.33 11.63
C ARG A 105 10.55 9.59 11.34
N ASP A 106 11.10 8.99 10.28
CA ASP A 106 12.50 9.10 9.93
C ASP A 106 12.81 10.51 9.38
N SER A 107 13.88 11.13 9.88
CA SER A 107 14.28 12.48 9.48
C SER A 107 14.69 12.59 8.00
N ARG A 108 14.96 11.47 7.32
CA ARG A 108 15.24 11.42 5.88
C ARG A 108 13.97 11.58 5.04
N LEU A 109 12.78 11.41 5.63
CA LEU A 109 11.50 11.66 4.98
C LEU A 109 11.20 13.16 4.99
N ARG A 110 11.28 13.78 3.81
CA ARG A 110 11.01 15.21 3.60
C ARG A 110 9.63 15.43 2.97
N PRO A 111 9.00 16.62 3.13
CA PRO A 111 7.66 16.89 2.60
C PRO A 111 7.48 16.63 1.09
N ASN A 112 8.56 16.72 0.31
CA ASN A 112 8.58 16.48 -1.14
C ASN A 112 9.19 15.12 -1.53
N SER A 113 9.19 14.13 -0.63
CA SER A 113 9.75 12.81 -0.92
C SER A 113 8.88 12.03 -1.89
N GLY A 114 9.46 11.56 -2.99
CA GLY A 114 8.82 10.62 -3.90
C GLY A 114 8.90 9.17 -3.41
N PHE A 115 8.24 8.27 -4.15
CA PHE A 115 8.10 6.86 -3.76
C PHE A 115 9.45 6.14 -3.57
N LEU A 116 10.42 6.35 -4.45
CA LEU A 116 11.75 5.71 -4.32
C LEU A 116 12.46 6.09 -3.01
N ARG A 117 12.33 7.35 -2.56
CA ARG A 117 12.93 7.77 -1.29
C ARG A 117 12.26 7.09 -0.10
N PHE A 118 10.94 7.05 -0.08
CA PHE A 118 10.20 6.35 0.98
C PHE A 118 10.51 4.84 0.98
N ALA A 119 10.60 4.24 -0.20
CA ALA A 119 10.95 2.83 -0.35
C ALA A 119 12.32 2.50 0.27
N ARG A 120 13.35 3.30 -0.04
CA ARG A 120 14.69 3.14 0.56
C ARG A 120 14.68 3.28 2.08
N ILE A 121 13.94 4.27 2.61
CA ILE A 121 13.80 4.45 4.06
C ILE A 121 13.17 3.21 4.71
N THR A 122 12.08 2.68 4.15
CA THR A 122 11.46 1.46 4.68
C THR A 122 12.39 0.24 4.62
N HIS A 123 13.21 0.12 3.57
CA HIS A 123 14.18 -0.97 3.42
C HIS A 123 15.27 -0.88 4.49
N ASP A 124 15.86 0.31 4.68
CA ASP A 124 16.89 0.53 5.70
C ASP A 124 16.35 0.24 7.12
N ILE A 125 15.14 0.71 7.42
CA ILE A 125 14.49 0.49 8.71
C ILE A 125 14.21 -1.00 8.96
N ALA A 126 13.77 -1.74 7.94
CA ALA A 126 13.60 -3.18 8.06
C ALA A 126 14.92 -3.88 8.37
N GLY A 127 16.03 -3.44 7.77
CA GLY A 127 17.37 -3.94 8.05
C GLY A 127 17.85 -3.63 9.47
N GLN A 128 17.52 -2.43 9.98
CA GLN A 128 17.84 -2.02 11.36
C GLN A 128 17.02 -2.79 12.41
N LEU A 129 15.72 -2.97 12.18
CA LEU A 129 14.81 -3.60 13.15
C LEU A 129 14.95 -5.13 13.18
N TYR A 130 15.13 -5.76 12.03
CA TYR A 130 15.02 -7.23 11.90
C TYR A 130 16.28 -7.88 11.34
N GLY A 131 17.30 -7.09 10.97
CA GLY A 131 18.57 -7.56 10.41
C GLY A 131 18.62 -7.54 8.89
N VAL A 132 19.78 -7.14 8.37
CA VAL A 132 20.06 -7.13 6.93
C VAL A 132 19.95 -8.55 6.34
N ASN A 133 19.33 -8.66 5.17
CA ASN A 133 19.07 -9.91 4.44
C ASN A 133 18.15 -10.93 5.17
N LYS A 134 17.48 -10.52 6.25
CA LYS A 134 16.43 -11.31 6.91
C LYS A 134 15.08 -11.16 6.20
N ALA A 135 14.08 -11.89 6.68
CA ALA A 135 12.79 -12.06 6.01
C ALA A 135 12.10 -10.71 5.73
N GLU A 136 12.03 -9.83 6.73
CA GLU A 136 11.38 -8.52 6.64
C GLU A 136 12.13 -7.58 5.70
N HIS A 137 13.46 -7.54 5.77
CA HIS A 137 14.31 -6.76 4.87
C HIS A 137 14.11 -7.19 3.40
N LYS A 138 14.14 -8.49 3.14
CA LYS A 138 13.86 -9.06 1.81
C LYS A 138 12.42 -8.79 1.37
N ALA A 139 11.45 -8.93 2.28
CA ALA A 139 10.05 -8.68 1.97
C ALA A 139 9.81 -7.23 1.56
N VAL A 140 10.44 -6.26 2.21
CA VAL A 140 10.36 -4.84 1.82
C VAL A 140 10.94 -4.62 0.43
N LYS A 141 12.13 -5.17 0.15
CA LYS A 141 12.75 -5.10 -1.18
C LYS A 141 11.83 -5.65 -2.26
N GLU A 142 11.35 -6.89 -2.07
CA GLU A 142 10.48 -7.56 -3.06
C GLU A 142 9.09 -6.90 -3.16
N GLY A 143 8.58 -6.32 -2.09
CA GLY A 143 7.29 -5.60 -2.09
C GLY A 143 7.33 -4.31 -2.91
N TRP A 144 8.41 -3.52 -2.81
CA TRP A 144 8.62 -2.36 -3.67
C TRP A 144 8.93 -2.75 -5.11
N LYS A 145 9.73 -3.80 -5.31
CA LYS A 145 10.03 -4.33 -6.65
C LYS A 145 8.77 -4.79 -7.38
N ALA A 146 7.81 -5.38 -6.67
CA ALA A 146 6.53 -5.82 -7.24
C ALA A 146 5.66 -4.66 -7.79
N VAL A 147 5.99 -3.40 -7.47
CA VAL A 147 5.32 -2.21 -8.00
C VAL A 147 6.24 -1.35 -8.87
N GLY A 148 7.40 -1.88 -9.28
CA GLY A 148 8.33 -1.22 -10.19
C GLY A 148 9.33 -0.29 -9.51
N ILE A 149 9.54 -0.41 -8.19
CA ILE A 149 10.46 0.43 -7.43
C ILE A 149 11.60 -0.42 -6.86
N ASN A 150 12.82 -0.18 -7.32
CA ASN A 150 14.01 -0.92 -6.89
C ASN A 150 14.75 -0.21 -5.75
N VAL A 151 15.05 -0.95 -4.67
CA VAL A 151 15.78 -0.49 -3.48
C VAL A 151 16.97 -1.38 -3.16
#